data_AF-A0A943DPM8-F1
#
_entry.id   AF-A0A943DPM8-F1
#
_cell.length_a   1.000
_cell.length_b   1.000
_cell.length_c   1.000
_cell.angle_alpha   90.00
_cell.angle_beta   90.00
_cell.angle_gamma   90.00
#
_symmetry.space_group_name_H-M   'P 1'
#
loop_
_entity.id
_entity.type
_entity.pdbx_description
1 polymer ?
#
loop_
_entity_poly.entity_id
_entity_poly.type
_entity_poly.pdbx_seq_one_letter_code
_entity_poly.pdbx_strand_id
1 'polypeptide(L)'
;MIKYAPEELREKREQYEKNDKRRSYYMLLLLILVEILYLYMVKGSVHSFWGVVAVILGALFIVAIIFLAIPAFINARLSSGFSKELKKVVDKYGNSGDAKQFYSDLLAMNCRPKTMRGEIVWYLNISTALIEQGKLDEGLELLEILEGAGDKAEAEFIRKHKENLKRQRDEQ
;
A
#
# COMPACT_ATOMS: atom_id res chain seq x y z
N MET A 1 22.19 3.56 13.46
CA MET A 1 21.37 2.36 13.21
C MET A 1 19.92 2.71 13.45
N ILE A 2 19.07 2.60 12.44
CA ILE A 2 17.62 2.60 12.68
C ILE A 2 17.32 1.28 13.38
N LYS A 3 16.81 1.33 14.61
CA LYS A 3 16.39 0.13 15.32
C LYS A 3 15.06 -0.29 14.68
N TYR A 4 15.10 -1.31 13.84
CA TYR A 4 13.91 -1.81 13.16
C TYR A 4 13.05 -2.55 14.21
N ALA A 5 12.14 -1.85 14.86
CA ALA A 5 11.33 -2.43 15.93
C ALA A 5 10.07 -3.09 15.34
N PRO A 6 9.86 -4.41 15.52
CA PRO A 6 8.68 -5.10 14.99
C PRO A 6 7.37 -4.54 15.57
N GLU A 7 7.39 -4.06 16.82
CA GLU A 7 6.20 -3.46 17.44
C GLU A 7 5.81 -2.13 16.78
N GLU A 8 6.76 -1.31 16.32
CA GLU A 8 6.44 -0.05 15.61
C GLU A 8 5.69 -0.32 14.30
N LEU A 9 6.08 -1.38 13.57
CA LEU A 9 5.39 -1.77 12.34
C LEU A 9 4.00 -2.33 12.60
N ARG A 10 3.82 -3.10 13.68
CA ARG A 10 2.50 -3.59 14.10
C ARG A 10 1.59 -2.44 14.53
N GLU A 11 2.09 -1.49 15.31
CA GLU A 11 1.35 -0.28 15.69
C GLU A 11 0.95 0.55 14.46
N LYS A 12 1.88 0.77 13.52
CA LYS A 12 1.57 1.45 12.25
C LYS A 12 0.52 0.71 11.44
N ARG A 13 0.59 -0.62 11.39
CA ARG A 13 -0.43 -1.45 10.72
C ARG A 13 -1.81 -1.23 11.33
N GLU A 14 -1.92 -1.33 12.65
CA GLU A 14 -3.18 -1.08 13.36
C GLU A 14 -3.69 0.35 13.10
N GLN A 15 -2.78 1.34 13.07
CA GLN A 15 -3.13 2.71 12.72
C GLN A 15 -3.64 2.84 11.29
N TYR A 16 -2.99 2.19 10.32
CA TYR A 16 -3.42 2.20 8.92
C TYR A 16 -4.76 1.48 8.75
N GLU A 17 -4.97 0.33 9.39
CA GLU A 17 -6.25 -0.38 9.38
C GLU A 17 -7.38 0.42 10.03
N LYS A 18 -7.10 1.09 11.16
CA LYS A 18 -8.08 1.98 11.81
C LYS A 18 -8.44 3.15 10.90
N ASN A 19 -7.46 3.75 10.24
CA ASN A 19 -7.68 4.82 9.27
C ASN A 19 -8.49 4.33 8.07
N ASP A 20 -8.24 3.11 7.59
CA ASP A 20 -8.96 2.49 6.48
C ASP A 20 -10.41 2.16 6.84
N LYS A 21 -10.65 1.56 8.01
CA LYS A 21 -11.99 1.34 8.58
C LYS A 21 -12.77 2.65 8.70
N ARG A 22 -12.13 3.72 9.20
CA ARG A 22 -12.75 5.04 9.30
C ARG A 22 -13.11 5.60 7.92
N ARG A 23 -12.25 5.42 6.91
CA ARG A 23 -12.56 5.81 5.53
C ARG A 23 -13.74 5.03 4.96
N SER A 24 -13.78 3.71 5.18
CA SER A 24 -14.90 2.86 4.79
C SER A 24 -16.21 3.35 5.38
N TYR A 25 -16.22 3.72 6.66
CA TYR A 25 -17.40 4.33 7.30
C TYR A 25 -17.84 5.63 6.62
N TYR A 26 -16.91 6.53 6.29
CA TYR A 26 -17.24 7.75 5.55
C TYR A 26 -17.75 7.47 4.13
N MET A 27 -17.23 6.45 3.45
CA MET A 27 -17.73 6.04 2.13
C MET A 27 -19.16 5.52 2.21
N LEU A 28 -19.50 4.77 3.28
CA LEU A 28 -20.85 4.29 3.49
C LEU A 28 -21.84 5.44 3.77
N LEU A 29 -21.45 6.41 4.59
CA LEU A 29 -22.27 7.62 4.80
C LEU A 29 -22.45 8.41 3.50
N LEU A 30 -21.39 8.54 2.70
CA LEU A 30 -21.44 9.19 1.39
C LEU A 30 -22.38 8.44 0.44
N LEU A 31 -22.33 7.10 0.41
CA LEU A 31 -23.23 6.28 -0.41
C LEU A 31 -24.68 6.55 -0.03
N ILE A 32 -25.03 6.47 1.26
CA ILE A 32 -26.41 6.72 1.73
C ILE A 32 -26.87 8.11 1.28
N LEU A 33 -26.03 9.13 1.45
CA LEU A 33 -26.38 10.49 1.03
C LEU A 33 -26.60 10.59 -0.48
N VAL A 34 -25.71 10.01 -1.28
CA VAL A 34 -25.80 10.03 -2.75
C VAL A 34 -27.01 9.24 -3.24
N GLU A 35 -27.33 8.10 -2.64
CA GLU A 35 -28.50 7.30 -2.98
C GLU A 35 -29.81 8.04 -2.67
N ILE A 36 -29.91 8.72 -1.53
CA ILE A 36 -31.08 9.55 -1.20
C ILE A 36 -31.26 10.66 -2.25
N LEU A 37 -30.18 11.35 -2.62
CA LEU A 37 -30.21 12.40 -3.64
C LEU A 37 -30.57 11.84 -5.02
N TYR A 38 -30.02 10.68 -5.37
CA TYR A 38 -30.29 10.00 -6.62
C TYR A 38 -31.76 9.59 -6.73
N LEU A 39 -32.32 8.95 -5.70
CA LEU A 39 -33.73 8.56 -5.65
C LEU A 39 -34.66 9.78 -5.73
N TYR A 40 -34.30 10.88 -5.07
CA TYR A 40 -35.04 12.14 -5.18
C TYR A 40 -35.05 12.67 -6.63
N MET A 41 -33.90 12.66 -7.31
CA MET A 41 -33.76 13.11 -8.69
C MET A 41 -34.55 12.25 -9.69
N VAL A 42 -34.57 10.92 -9.50
CA VAL A 42 -35.18 9.98 -10.45
C VAL A 42 -36.62 9.59 -10.11
N LYS A 43 -37.20 10.15 -9.05
CA LYS A 43 -38.58 9.86 -8.59
C LYS A 43 -39.63 9.98 -9.71
N GLY A 44 -39.46 10.94 -10.62
CA GLY A 44 -40.37 11.16 -11.76
C GLY A 44 -40.04 10.34 -13.02
N SER A 45 -39.00 9.51 -13.00
CA SER A 45 -38.53 8.76 -14.18
C SER A 45 -39.10 7.34 -14.26
N VAL A 46 -39.84 6.90 -13.24
CA VAL A 46 -40.29 5.52 -13.06
C VAL A 46 -41.69 5.31 -13.63
N HIS A 47 -41.88 5.64 -14.91
CA HIS A 47 -43.17 5.48 -15.60
C HIS A 47 -43.20 4.33 -16.62
N SER A 48 -42.05 3.71 -16.89
CA SER A 48 -41.92 2.60 -17.83
C SER A 48 -40.93 1.56 -17.31
N PHE A 49 -41.01 0.35 -17.84
CA PHE A 49 -40.06 -0.72 -17.55
C PHE A 49 -38.60 -0.28 -17.78
N TRP A 50 -38.32 0.39 -18.91
CA TRP A 50 -36.99 0.92 -19.21
C TRP A 50 -36.54 2.02 -18.24
N GLY A 51 -37.47 2.84 -17.74
CA GLY A 51 -37.20 3.81 -16.69
C GLY A 51 -36.76 3.14 -15.37
N VAL A 52 -37.45 2.08 -14.96
CA VAL A 52 -37.08 1.27 -13.78
C VAL A 52 -35.68 0.65 -13.97
N VAL A 53 -35.42 0.04 -15.13
CA VAL A 53 -34.11 -0.58 -15.44
C VAL A 53 -32.99 0.45 -15.39
N ALA A 54 -33.18 1.62 -16.01
CA ALA A 54 -32.19 2.69 -15.99
C ALA A 54 -31.88 3.17 -14.56
N VAL A 55 -32.91 3.29 -13.71
CA VAL A 55 -32.74 3.69 -12.30
C VAL A 55 -31.88 2.67 -11.54
N ILE A 56 -32.15 1.38 -11.70
CA ILE A 56 -31.39 0.31 -11.05
C ILE A 56 -29.93 0.30 -11.53
N LEU A 57 -29.70 0.39 -12.84
CA LEU A 57 -28.35 0.42 -13.39
C LEU A 57 -27.56 1.65 -12.90
N GLY A 58 -28.20 2.81 -12.81
CA GLY A 58 -27.57 4.01 -12.26
C GLY A 58 -27.19 3.85 -10.78
N ALA A 59 -28.04 3.22 -9.97
CA ALA A 59 -27.71 2.94 -8.57
C ALA A 59 -26.52 1.98 -8.45
N LEU A 60 -26.49 0.90 -9.23
CA LEU A 60 -25.35 -0.03 -9.26
C LEU A 60 -24.05 0.67 -9.70
N PHE A 61 -24.15 1.57 -10.67
CA PHE A 61 -23.01 2.36 -11.14
C PHE A 61 -22.49 3.31 -10.06
N ILE A 62 -23.37 3.96 -9.29
CA ILE A 62 -23.00 4.79 -8.14
C ILE A 62 -22.24 3.97 -7.09
N VAL A 63 -22.76 2.79 -6.73
CA VAL A 63 -22.09 1.88 -5.79
C VAL A 63 -20.70 1.50 -6.30
N ALA A 64 -20.58 1.14 -7.59
CA ALA A 64 -19.29 0.81 -8.21
C ALA A 64 -18.30 1.98 -8.14
N ILE A 65 -18.74 3.22 -8.42
CA ILE A 65 -17.87 4.40 -8.31
C ILE A 65 -17.40 4.58 -6.86
N ILE A 66 -18.31 4.53 -5.89
CA ILE A 66 -17.99 4.82 -4.49
C ILE A 66 -17.08 3.76 -3.88
N PHE A 67 -17.27 2.48 -4.20
CA PHE A 67 -16.50 1.38 -3.60
C PHE A 67 -15.27 0.94 -4.40
N LEU A 68 -15.19 1.23 -5.71
CA LEU A 68 -14.04 0.85 -6.53
C LEU A 68 -13.21 2.07 -6.95
N ALA A 69 -13.84 3.06 -7.61
CA ALA A 69 -13.10 4.15 -8.24
C ALA A 69 -12.53 5.16 -7.23
N ILE A 70 -13.34 5.63 -6.27
CA ILE A 70 -12.90 6.63 -5.28
C ILE A 70 -11.77 6.10 -4.38
N PRO A 71 -11.86 4.90 -3.77
CA PRO A 71 -10.79 4.38 -2.92
C PRO A 71 -9.48 4.18 -3.70
N ALA A 72 -9.56 3.65 -4.93
CA ALA A 72 -8.40 3.51 -5.81
C ALA A 72 -7.73 4.87 -6.10
N PHE A 73 -8.52 5.90 -6.40
CA PHE A 73 -8.01 7.25 -6.64
C PHE A 73 -7.35 7.87 -5.39
N ILE A 74 -7.99 7.74 -4.23
CA ILE A 74 -7.44 8.23 -2.96
C ILE A 74 -6.10 7.54 -2.65
N ASN A 75 -6.05 6.22 -2.77
CA ASN A 75 -4.84 5.46 -2.50
C ASN A 75 -3.70 5.84 -3.45
N ALA A 76 -3.98 5.98 -4.75
CA ALA A 76 -3.01 6.45 -5.72
C ALA A 76 -2.49 7.86 -5.40
N ARG A 77 -3.36 8.79 -4.98
CA ARG A 77 -2.96 10.14 -4.56
C ARG A 77 -2.11 10.12 -3.29
N LEU A 78 -2.50 9.35 -2.28
CA LEU A 78 -1.78 9.26 -1.00
C LEU A 78 -0.37 8.71 -1.17
N SER A 79 -0.20 7.69 -2.01
CA SER A 79 1.12 7.10 -2.26
C SER A 79 1.92 7.88 -3.31
N SER A 80 1.30 8.73 -4.14
CA SER A 80 1.97 9.35 -5.29
C SER A 80 3.27 10.09 -4.97
N GLY A 81 3.34 10.82 -3.85
CA GLY A 81 4.56 11.51 -3.41
C GLY A 81 5.67 10.53 -3.07
N PHE A 82 5.37 9.59 -2.18
CA PHE A 82 6.27 8.50 -1.79
C PHE A 82 6.72 7.67 -3.00
N SER A 83 5.81 7.22 -3.85
CA SER A 83 6.12 6.41 -5.03
C SER A 83 7.01 7.15 -6.04
N LYS A 84 6.79 8.45 -6.24
CA LYS A 84 7.63 9.27 -7.13
C LYS A 84 9.04 9.44 -6.56
N GLU A 85 9.15 9.70 -5.26
CA GLU A 85 10.46 9.85 -4.61
C GLU A 85 11.21 8.52 -4.55
N LEU A 86 10.55 7.44 -4.13
CA LEU A 86 11.12 6.10 -4.12
C LEU A 86 11.62 5.69 -5.51
N LYS A 87 10.81 5.93 -6.55
CA LYS A 87 11.21 5.64 -7.93
C LYS A 87 12.48 6.39 -8.33
N LYS A 88 12.61 7.67 -7.98
CA LYS A 88 13.85 8.43 -8.25
C LYS A 88 15.06 7.81 -7.54
N VAL A 89 14.90 7.39 -6.29
CA VAL A 89 15.97 6.75 -5.51
C VAL A 89 16.37 5.41 -6.13
N VAL A 90 15.40 4.57 -6.50
CA VAL A 90 15.64 3.27 -7.17
C VAL A 90 16.26 3.45 -8.55
N ASP A 91 15.76 4.39 -9.36
CA ASP A 91 16.32 4.67 -10.69
C ASP A 91 17.77 5.18 -10.59
N LYS A 92 18.09 6.01 -9.57
CA LYS A 92 19.47 6.45 -9.30
C LYS A 92 20.37 5.27 -8.90
N TYR A 93 19.88 4.35 -8.08
CA TYR A 93 20.61 3.13 -7.76
C TYR A 93 20.84 2.25 -9.00
N GLY A 94 19.82 2.00 -9.82
CA GLY A 94 19.95 1.21 -11.04
C GLY A 94 20.98 1.74 -12.04
N ASN A 95 21.21 3.05 -12.06
CA ASN A 95 22.23 3.68 -12.91
C ASN A 95 23.63 3.67 -12.31
N SER A 96 23.76 3.72 -10.98
CA SER A 96 25.05 3.86 -10.30
C SER A 96 25.62 2.54 -9.78
N GLY A 97 24.75 1.60 -9.40
CA GLY A 97 25.10 0.39 -8.65
C GLY A 97 25.58 0.66 -7.22
N ASP A 98 25.50 1.90 -6.72
CA ASP A 98 26.04 2.25 -5.41
C ASP A 98 25.03 1.95 -4.29
N ALA A 99 25.21 0.79 -3.66
CA ALA A 99 24.35 0.32 -2.57
C ALA A 99 24.44 1.19 -1.30
N LYS A 100 25.59 1.84 -1.02
CA LYS A 100 25.74 2.74 0.13
C LYS A 100 24.97 4.03 -0.09
N GLN A 101 25.09 4.61 -1.29
CA GLN A 101 24.31 5.79 -1.67
C GLN A 101 22.81 5.47 -1.70
N PHE A 102 22.43 4.30 -2.20
CA PHE A 102 21.04 3.85 -2.23
C PHE A 102 20.44 3.77 -0.81
N TYR A 103 21.15 3.15 0.13
CA TYR A 103 20.72 3.11 1.54
C TYR A 103 20.58 4.53 2.12
N SER A 104 21.57 5.39 1.92
CA SER A 104 21.52 6.78 2.39
C SER A 104 20.32 7.54 1.82
N ASP A 105 20.07 7.41 0.51
CA ASP A 105 18.97 8.07 -0.18
C ASP A 105 17.60 7.56 0.30
N LEU A 106 17.46 6.25 0.54
CA LEU A 106 16.24 5.65 1.11
C LEU A 106 15.91 6.21 2.50
N LEU A 107 16.92 6.41 3.35
CA LEU A 107 16.73 6.96 4.70
C LEU A 107 16.44 8.46 4.69
N ALA A 108 17.00 9.18 3.72
CA ALA A 108 16.84 10.62 3.53
C ALA A 108 15.56 11.02 2.78
N MET A 109 14.73 10.07 2.35
CA MET A 109 13.45 10.36 1.69
C MET A 109 12.57 11.27 2.55
N ASN A 110 12.05 12.33 1.93
CA ASN A 110 11.17 13.31 2.57
C ASN A 110 9.74 12.77 2.70
N CYS A 111 9.25 12.08 1.67
CA CYS A 111 7.93 11.47 1.66
C CYS A 111 7.97 10.12 2.37
N ARG A 112 7.41 10.05 3.58
CA ARG A 112 7.18 8.79 4.28
C ARG A 112 6.01 8.00 3.68
N PRO A 113 6.01 6.66 3.79
CA PRO A 113 4.85 5.85 3.45
C PRO A 113 3.60 6.29 4.22
N LYS A 114 2.42 6.07 3.61
CA LYS A 114 1.11 6.37 4.23
C LYS A 114 0.16 5.18 4.22
N THR A 115 0.69 4.01 3.87
CA THR A 115 -0.03 2.73 3.77
C THR A 115 0.92 1.63 4.20
N MET A 116 0.38 0.54 4.74
CA MET A 116 1.18 -0.62 5.16
C MET A 116 1.99 -1.19 3.98
N ARG A 117 1.36 -1.32 2.81
CA ARG A 117 2.05 -1.73 1.58
C ARG A 117 3.22 -0.81 1.23
N GLY A 118 3.08 0.49 1.45
CA GLY A 118 4.16 1.45 1.23
C GLY A 118 5.32 1.25 2.20
N GLU A 119 5.02 1.00 3.49
CA GLU A 119 6.05 0.66 4.49
C GLU A 119 6.82 -0.59 4.08
N ILE A 120 6.10 -1.67 3.73
CA ILE A 120 6.72 -2.94 3.33
C ILE A 120 7.63 -2.75 2.13
N VAL A 121 7.16 -2.06 1.08
CA VAL A 121 7.99 -1.78 -0.10
C VAL A 121 9.22 -0.96 0.27
N TRP A 122 9.09 0.04 1.15
CA TRP A 122 10.22 0.86 1.58
C TRP A 122 11.27 0.03 2.34
N TYR A 123 10.84 -0.76 3.34
CA TYR A 123 11.75 -1.61 4.11
C TYR A 123 12.34 -2.76 3.29
N LEU A 124 11.61 -3.30 2.30
CA LEU A 124 12.16 -4.25 1.34
C LEU A 124 13.35 -3.63 0.58
N ASN A 125 13.23 -2.41 0.07
CA ASN A 125 14.32 -1.73 -0.60
C ASN A 125 15.51 -1.46 0.35
N ILE A 126 15.25 -1.11 1.61
CA ILE A 126 16.29 -0.96 2.64
C ILE A 126 17.01 -2.30 2.87
N SER A 127 16.26 -3.40 2.97
CA SER A 127 16.83 -4.74 3.18
C SER A 127 17.74 -5.13 2.01
N THR A 128 17.31 -4.85 0.78
CA THR A 128 18.12 -5.06 -0.43
C THR A 128 19.40 -4.24 -0.37
N ALA A 129 19.30 -2.95 -0.01
CA ALA A 129 20.47 -2.09 0.09
C ALA A 129 21.48 -2.59 1.14
N LEU A 130 21.02 -3.16 2.26
CA LEU A 130 21.89 -3.76 3.28
C LEU A 130 22.58 -5.03 2.76
N ILE A 131 21.84 -5.92 2.09
CA ILE A 131 22.37 -7.15 1.53
C ILE A 131 23.45 -6.86 0.49
N GLU A 132 23.21 -5.92 -0.43
CA GLU A 132 24.16 -5.49 -1.47
C GLU A 132 25.41 -4.80 -0.89
N GLN A 133 25.34 -4.28 0.34
CA GLN A 133 26.51 -3.77 1.08
C GLN A 133 27.31 -4.88 1.80
N GLY A 134 26.93 -6.15 1.65
CA GLY A 134 27.52 -7.28 2.37
C GLY A 134 27.00 -7.44 3.80
N LYS A 135 25.94 -6.73 4.19
CA LYS A 135 25.33 -6.79 5.53
C LYS A 135 24.13 -7.73 5.52
N LEU A 136 24.36 -8.98 5.12
CA LEU A 136 23.30 -9.97 4.93
C LEU A 136 22.47 -10.21 6.19
N ASP A 137 23.11 -10.31 7.36
CA ASP A 137 22.42 -10.55 8.62
C ASP A 137 21.46 -9.39 8.98
N GLU A 138 21.89 -8.14 8.82
CA GLU A 138 21.04 -6.94 9.03
C GLU A 138 19.86 -6.93 8.04
N GLY A 139 20.09 -7.32 6.79
CA GLY A 139 19.05 -7.44 5.78
C GLY A 139 18.03 -8.55 6.09
N LEU A 140 18.50 -9.72 6.51
CA LEU A 140 17.64 -10.84 6.89
C LEU A 140 16.83 -10.55 8.17
N GLU A 141 17.43 -9.87 9.15
CA GLU A 141 16.72 -9.42 10.36
C GLU A 141 15.56 -8.49 9.99
N LEU A 142 15.80 -7.54 9.07
CA LEU A 142 14.74 -6.67 8.58
C LEU A 142 13.63 -7.45 7.86
N LEU A 143 13.98 -8.45 7.05
CA LEU A 143 13.00 -9.32 6.40
C LEU A 143 12.22 -10.17 7.43
N GLU A 144 12.84 -10.62 8.52
CA GLU A 144 12.19 -11.33 9.62
C GLU A 144 11.11 -10.45 10.27
N ILE A 145 11.47 -9.21 10.56
CA ILE A 145 10.56 -8.20 11.11
C ILE A 145 9.38 -7.93 10.17
N LEU A 146 9.66 -7.82 8.86
CA LEU A 146 8.61 -7.61 7.87
C LEU A 146 7.67 -8.81 7.73
N GLU A 147 8.19 -10.04 7.80
CA GLU A 147 7.35 -11.25 7.77
C GLU A 147 6.36 -11.25 8.95
N GLY A 148 6.82 -10.89 10.15
CA GLY A 148 5.97 -10.82 11.34
C GLY A 148 4.93 -9.69 11.32
N ALA A 149 5.17 -8.63 10.55
CA ALA A 149 4.27 -7.47 10.43
C ALA A 149 3.33 -7.52 9.20
N GLY A 150 3.69 -8.29 8.17
CA GLY A 150 2.93 -8.42 6.93
C GLY A 150 1.61 -9.17 7.10
N ASP A 151 0.69 -9.02 6.13
CA ASP A 151 -0.44 -9.95 6.03
C ASP A 151 0.04 -11.35 5.60
N LYS A 152 -0.88 -12.31 5.54
CA LYS A 152 -0.55 -13.69 5.17
C LYS A 152 0.17 -13.79 3.81
N ALA A 153 -0.25 -12.99 2.82
CA ALA A 153 0.34 -13.02 1.48
C ALA A 153 1.70 -12.32 1.45
N GLU A 154 1.82 -11.18 2.13
CA GLU A 154 3.06 -10.44 2.30
C GLU A 154 4.10 -11.29 3.05
N ALA A 155 3.72 -11.90 4.17
CA ALA A 155 4.55 -12.79 4.95
C ALA A 155 5.04 -14.00 4.14
N GLU A 156 4.15 -14.63 3.36
CA GLU A 156 4.53 -15.73 2.48
C GLU A 156 5.53 -15.31 1.39
N PHE A 157 5.31 -14.14 0.78
CA PHE A 157 6.25 -13.57 -0.18
C PHE A 157 7.63 -13.31 0.46
N ILE A 158 7.66 -12.68 1.63
CA ILE A 158 8.89 -12.35 2.35
C ILE A 158 9.63 -13.62 2.79
N ARG A 159 8.92 -14.61 3.32
CA ARG A 159 9.48 -15.90 3.72
C ARG A 159 10.17 -16.60 2.56
N LYS A 160 9.51 -16.69 1.41
CA LYS A 160 10.10 -17.26 0.18
C LYS A 160 11.33 -16.47 -0.27
N HIS A 161 11.30 -15.15 -0.16
CA HIS A 161 12.44 -14.31 -0.48
C HIS A 161 13.64 -14.59 0.46
N LYS A 162 13.41 -14.69 1.77
CA LYS A 162 14.44 -15.06 2.76
C LYS A 162 15.05 -16.43 2.50
N GLU A 163 14.22 -17.43 2.21
CA GLU A 163 14.70 -18.79 1.89
C GLU A 163 15.63 -18.79 0.68
N ASN A 164 15.28 -18.04 -0.37
CA ASN A 164 16.13 -17.89 -1.54
C ASN A 164 17.48 -17.25 -1.21
N LEU A 165 17.48 -16.19 -0.38
CA LEU A 165 18.72 -15.51 0.04
C LEU A 165 19.62 -16.41 0.90
N LYS A 166 19.02 -17.16 1.84
CA LYS A 166 19.76 -18.13 2.67
C LYS A 166 20.38 -19.22 1.81
N ARG A 167 19.63 -19.74 0.82
CA ARG A 167 20.14 -20.75 -0.11
C ARG A 167 21.32 -20.24 -0.94
N GLN A 168 21.24 -19.01 -1.46
CA GLN A 168 22.34 -18.40 -2.22
C GLN A 168 23.60 -18.22 -1.38
N ARG A 169 23.45 -17.90 -0.08
CA ARG A 169 24.58 -17.83 0.86
C ARG A 169 25.23 -19.20 1.07
N ASP A 170 24.43 -20.24 1.22
CA ASP A 170 24.92 -21.59 1.49
C ASP A 170 25.53 -22.27 0.23
N GLU A 171 25.26 -21.72 -0.96
CA GLU A 171 25.82 -22.13 -2.26
C GLU A 171 27.12 -21.37 -2.65
N GLN A 172 27.54 -20.34 -1.89
CA GLN A 172 28.78 -19.56 -2.09
C GLN A 172 29.92 -20.02 -1.18
#